data_AF-A0A916B7M9-F1
#
_entry.id   AF-A0A916B7M9-F1
#
_cell.length_a   1.000
_cell.length_b   1.000
_cell.length_c   1.000
_cell.angle_alpha   90.00
_cell.angle_beta   90.00
_cell.angle_gamma   90.00
#
_symmetry.space_group_name_H-M   'P 1'
#
loop_
_entity.id
_entity.type
_entity.pdbx_description
1 polymer ?
#
loop_
_entity_poly.entity_id
_entity_poly.type
_entity_poly.pdbx_seq_one_letter_code
_entity_poly.pdbx_strand_id
1 'polypeptide(L)' 'EETYGVSYTESGMTAVLHRLGYVYKKPRYVPGTADREAQEQFLAENEKLQETKGKDDPIYFMDAV' A
#
# COMPACT_ATOMS: atom_id res chain seq x y z
N GLU A 1 12.82 19.06 20.76
CA GLU A 1 13.49 20.22 21.36
C GLU A 1 14.76 20.64 20.63
N GLU A 2 15.68 19.72 20.25
CA GLU A 2 16.99 20.11 19.71
C GLU A 2 16.98 20.91 18.39
N THR A 3 16.03 20.69 17.49
CA THR A 3 16.00 21.40 16.18
C THR A 3 15.27 22.74 16.21
N TYR A 4 14.21 22.86 17.02
CA TYR A 4 13.31 24.02 17.01
C TYR A 4 13.22 24.75 18.36
N GLY A 5 13.86 24.24 19.42
CA GLY A 5 13.84 24.84 20.75
C GLY A 5 12.47 24.85 21.45
N VAL A 6 11.45 24.21 20.86
CA VAL A 6 10.08 24.19 21.38
C VAL A 6 9.68 22.75 21.74
N SER A 7 9.03 22.62 22.89
CA SER A 7 8.36 21.40 23.34
C SER A 7 6.86 21.58 23.20
N TYR A 8 6.20 20.59 22.59
CA TYR A 8 4.76 20.59 22.40
C TYR A 8 4.15 19.44 23.20
N THR A 9 2.98 19.70 23.79
CA THR A 9 2.12 18.62 24.30
C THR A 9 1.56 17.80 23.14
N GLU A 10 1.05 16.60 23.39
CA GLU A 10 0.40 15.77 22.36
C GLU A 10 -0.75 16.50 21.65
N SER A 11 -1.57 17.23 22.42
CA SER A 11 -2.64 18.07 21.88
C SER A 11 -2.10 19.23 21.04
N GLY A 12 -0.98 19.84 21.46
CA GLY A 12 -0.29 20.89 20.71
C GLY A 12 0.25 20.40 19.38
N MET A 13 0.90 19.23 19.36
CA MET A 13 1.37 18.60 18.12
C MET A 13 0.21 18.28 17.18
N THR A 14 -0.90 17.77 17.70
CA THR A 14 -2.09 17.47 16.90
C THR A 14 -2.66 18.74 16.24
N ALA A 15 -2.75 19.83 16.99
CA ALA A 15 -3.19 21.13 16.46
C ALA A 15 -2.25 21.68 15.37
N VAL A 16 -0.93 21.53 15.55
CA VAL A 16 0.07 21.93 14.54
C VAL A 16 -0.10 21.11 13.26
N LEU A 17 -0.26 19.79 13.36
CA LEU A 17 -0.45 18.92 12.20
C LEU A 17 -1.71 19.29 11.40
N HIS A 18 -2.84 19.54 12.09
CA HIS A 18 -4.05 20.02 11.43
C HIS A 18 -3.86 21.39 10.76
N ARG A 19 -3.17 22.33 11.42
CA ARG A 19 -2.86 23.65 10.82
C ARG A 19 -2.02 23.53 9.55
N LEU A 20 -1.12 22.54 9.49
CA LEU A 20 -0.29 22.25 8.32
C LEU A 20 -1.02 21.44 7.24
N GLY A 21 -2.29 21.09 7.45
CA GLY A 21 -3.10 20.33 6.48
C GLY A 21 -2.89 18.82 6.52
N TYR A 22 -2.19 18.29 7.53
CA TYR A 22 -2.11 16.85 7.73
C TYR A 22 -3.44 16.30 8.24
N VAL A 23 -3.81 15.13 7.73
CA VAL A 23 -5.02 14.41 8.12
C VAL A 23 -4.63 12.99 8.51
N TYR A 24 -5.11 12.54 9.66
CA TYR A 24 -4.96 11.15 10.05
C TYR A 24 -5.75 10.25 9.10
N LYS A 25 -5.06 9.30 8.47
CA LYS A 25 -5.68 8.20 7.73
C LYS A 25 -5.42 6.91 8.49
N LYS A 26 -6.49 6.20 8.82
CA LYS A 26 -6.38 4.85 9.40
C LYS A 26 -5.58 3.97 8.43
N PRO A 27 -4.47 3.35 8.85
CA PRO A 27 -3.74 2.41 8.01
C PRO A 27 -4.67 1.30 7.55
N ARG A 28 -4.61 0.96 6.26
CA ARG A 28 -5.26 -0.26 5.77
C ARG A 28 -4.47 -1.44 6.31
N TYR A 29 -5.16 -2.43 6.84
CA TYR A 29 -4.53 -3.67 7.24
C TYR A 29 -4.02 -4.37 5.98
N VAL A 30 -2.70 -4.39 5.82
CA VAL A 30 -2.07 -5.27 4.84
C VAL A 30 -1.98 -6.64 5.50
N PRO A 31 -2.45 -7.72 4.85
CA PRO A 31 -2.28 -9.07 5.38
C PRO A 31 -0.80 -9.31 5.70
N GLY A 32 -0.48 -9.60 6.97
CA GLY A 32 0.90 -9.76 7.46
C GLY A 32 1.63 -11.01 6.93
N THR A 33 0.99 -11.78 6.07
CA THR A 33 1.45 -13.06 5.52
C THR A 33 1.52 -13.04 3.99
N ALA A 34 1.63 -11.87 3.37
CA ALA A 34 1.90 -11.79 1.94
C ALA A 34 3.33 -12.30 1.67
N ASP A 35 3.42 -13.51 1.12
CA ASP A 35 4.69 -14.11 0.71
C ASP A 35 5.19 -13.39 -0.53
N ARG A 36 6.28 -12.66 -0.36
CA ARG A 36 6.90 -11.88 -1.44
C ARG A 36 7.35 -12.75 -2.59
N GLU A 37 7.93 -13.91 -2.32
CA GLU A 37 8.46 -14.79 -3.36
C GLU A 37 7.32 -15.38 -4.19
N ALA A 38 6.24 -15.81 -3.51
CA ALA A 38 5.03 -16.29 -4.18
C ALA A 38 4.38 -15.20 -5.05
N GLN A 39 4.37 -13.93 -4.61
CA GLN A 39 3.87 -12.82 -5.42
C GLN A 39 4.74 -12.54 -6.65
N GLU A 40 6.07 -12.56 -6.51
CA GLU A 40 6.98 -12.37 -7.64
C GLU A 40 6.85 -13.50 -8.67
N GLN A 41 6.69 -14.75 -8.21
CA GLN A 41 6.42 -15.90 -9.07
C GLN A 41 5.08 -15.77 -9.81
N PHE A 42 4.01 -15.41 -9.09
CA PHE A 42 2.69 -15.20 -9.70
C PHE A 42 2.72 -14.11 -10.79
N LEU A 43 3.42 -12.99 -10.56
CA LEU A 43 3.56 -11.93 -11.55
C LEU A 43 4.25 -12.44 -12.82
N ALA A 44 5.35 -13.18 -12.68
CA ALA A 44 6.08 -13.73 -13.83
C ALA A 44 5.26 -14.75 -14.62
N GLU A 45 4.46 -15.58 -13.95
CA GLU A 45 3.56 -16.54 -14.61
C GLU A 45 2.41 -15.84 -15.32
N ASN A 46 1.81 -14.83 -14.70
CA ASN A 46 0.72 -14.07 -15.28
C ASN A 46 1.16 -13.24 -16.50
N GLU A 47 2.35 -12.65 -16.47
CA GLU A 47 2.92 -11.94 -17.62
C GLU A 47 3.13 -12.88 -18.81
N LYS A 48 3.73 -14.06 -18.57
CA LYS A 48 3.87 -15.10 -19.61
C LYS A 48 2.52 -15.55 -20.14
N LEU A 49 1.51 -15.71 -19.28
CA LEU A 49 0.16 -16.10 -19.69
C LEU A 49 -0.49 -15.04 -20.58
N GLN A 50 -0.28 -13.75 -20.28
CA GLN A 50 -0.77 -12.66 -21.12
C GLN A 50 -0.09 -12.62 -22.48
N GLU A 51 1.22 -12.90 -22.55
CA GLU A 51 1.97 -12.91 -23.81
C GLU A 51 1.68 -14.13 -24.70
N THR A 52 1.42 -15.30 -24.09
CA THR A 52 1.23 -16.57 -24.83
C THR A 52 -0.22 -16.82 -25.26
N LYS A 53 -1.15 -16.07 -24.67
CA LYS A 53 -2.58 -16.20 -24.90
C LYS A 53 -2.99 -15.85 -26.34
N GLY A 54 -3.94 -16.62 -26.86
CA GLY A 54 -4.58 -16.35 -28.14
C GLY A 54 -5.55 -15.15 -28.10
N LYS A 55 -5.83 -14.56 -29.27
CA LYS A 55 -6.74 -13.40 -29.40
C LYS A 55 -8.13 -13.63 -28.78
N ASP A 56 -8.61 -14.86 -28.77
CA ASP A 56 -9.96 -15.23 -28.32
C ASP A 56 -9.98 -16.00 -27.00
N ASP A 57 -8.91 -15.94 -26.19
CA ASP A 57 -8.76 -16.74 -24.96
C ASP A 57 -8.77 -15.88 -23.68
N PRO A 58 -9.92 -15.36 -23.21
CA PRO A 58 -10.02 -14.45 -22.06
C PRO A 58 -9.46 -15.03 -20.75
N ILE A 59 -8.68 -14.25 -20.00
CA ILE A 59 -8.19 -14.62 -18.66
C ILE A 59 -9.21 -14.11 -17.65
N TYR A 60 -9.77 -15.00 -16.85
CA TYR A 60 -10.76 -14.66 -15.83
C TYR A 60 -10.17 -14.81 -14.43
N PHE A 61 -10.38 -13.78 -13.60
CA PHE A 61 -10.09 -13.82 -12.17
C PHE A 61 -11.41 -13.84 -11.41
N MET A 62 -11.62 -14.86 -10.60
CA MET A 62 -12.91 -15.13 -9.92
C MET A 62 -13.06 -14.37 -8.59
N ASP A 63 -11.96 -13.85 -8.04
CA ASP A 63 -11.87 -12.99 -6.85
C ASP A 63 -10.83 -11.89 -7.12
N ALA A 64 -10.85 -10.81 -6.34
CA ALA A 64 -9.78 -9.83 -6.30
C ALA A 64 -8.50 -10.47 -5.76
N VAL A 65 -7.52 -10.64 -6.66
CA VAL A 65 -6.15 -11.09 -6.34
C VAL A 65 -5.32 -9.91 -5.84
#